data_AF-A0A953SGS1-F1
#
_entry.id   AF-A0A953SGS1-F1
#
_cell.length_a   1.000
_cell.length_b   1.000
_cell.length_c   1.000
_cell.angle_alpha   90.00
_cell.angle_beta   90.00
_cell.angle_gamma   90.00
#
_symmetry.space_group_name_H-M   'P 1'
#
loop_
_entity.id
_entity.type
_entity.pdbx_description
1 polymer ?
#
loop_
_entity_poly.entity_id
_entity_poly.type
_entity_poly.pdbx_seq_one_letter_code
_entity_poly.pdbx_strand_id
1 'polypeptide(L)'
;LNSVAHEPVGVSGSPGGAWSFDVSGGLTLIGPAVTAWPGAQVVMVPGDPVDDGRVFIASKATDLGGGVWRYEYAVYNHDMAAAVGAFGVPVSPARTVTGVGFHAVRSHDEPFSNEQWVDMRTSEGVLWSTDLFDVNPGANPLRWGTTYTFWFDADAAPGEVSATIDPYFPGGSAVSARVVGPEGCAADINHDGVLDLADVQGFIAAFVTQDPVADLAPPFGVFDLGDLQMFIASFAAGCP
;
A
#
# COMPACT_ATOMS: atom_id res chain seq x y z
N LEU A 1 0.65 -15.79 -19.65
CA LEU A 1 -0.55 -14.96 -19.48
C LEU A 1 -1.44 -15.64 -18.45
N ASN A 2 -1.39 -15.18 -17.21
CA ASN A 2 -2.26 -15.68 -16.15
C ASN A 2 -3.57 -14.89 -16.18
N SER A 3 -4.69 -15.60 -16.28
CA SER A 3 -6.03 -15.01 -16.35
C SER A 3 -6.74 -15.21 -15.02
N VAL A 4 -7.41 -14.17 -14.55
CA VAL A 4 -8.21 -14.19 -13.32
C VAL A 4 -9.52 -13.46 -13.59
N ALA A 5 -10.58 -13.91 -12.93
CA ALA A 5 -11.89 -13.29 -12.97
C ALA A 5 -12.52 -13.41 -11.58
N HIS A 6 -13.50 -12.56 -11.30
CA HIS A 6 -14.28 -12.63 -10.08
C HIS A 6 -15.77 -12.47 -10.40
N GLU A 7 -16.63 -12.92 -9.50
CA GLU A 7 -18.06 -12.69 -9.57
C GLU A 7 -18.56 -12.17 -8.22
N PRO A 8 -19.50 -11.20 -8.21
CA PRO A 8 -20.17 -10.81 -6.97
C PRO A 8 -21.01 -11.96 -6.41
N VAL A 9 -20.88 -12.20 -5.10
CA VAL A 9 -21.71 -13.17 -4.38
C VAL A 9 -22.60 -12.41 -3.41
N GLY A 10 -23.91 -12.66 -3.47
CA GLY A 10 -24.87 -12.10 -2.51
C GLY A 10 -24.71 -12.81 -1.17
N VAL A 11 -24.44 -12.08 -0.08
CA VAL A 11 -24.28 -12.66 1.25
C VAL A 11 -25.41 -12.19 2.16
N SER A 12 -26.07 -13.12 2.84
CA SER A 12 -27.07 -12.84 3.87
C SER A 12 -26.90 -13.75 5.08
N GLY A 13 -27.33 -13.30 6.25
CA GLY A 13 -27.15 -14.01 7.50
C GLY A 13 -26.96 -13.04 8.66
N SER A 14 -26.67 -13.60 9.83
CA SER A 14 -26.34 -12.82 11.03
C SER A 14 -25.22 -13.51 11.81
N PRO A 15 -24.38 -12.76 12.55
CA PRO A 15 -23.38 -13.35 13.44
C PRO A 15 -24.01 -14.39 14.39
N GLY A 16 -23.35 -15.55 14.52
CA GLY A 16 -23.87 -16.68 15.30
C GLY A 16 -25.00 -17.49 14.64
N GLY A 17 -25.46 -17.09 13.45
CA GLY A 17 -26.49 -17.79 12.68
C GLY A 17 -25.95 -18.49 11.43
N ALA A 18 -26.88 -19.00 10.61
CA ALA A 18 -26.56 -19.53 9.29
C ALA A 18 -26.30 -18.39 8.29
N TRP A 19 -25.30 -18.58 7.44
CA TRP A 19 -24.96 -17.68 6.34
C TRP A 19 -25.39 -18.31 5.01
N SER A 20 -25.98 -17.51 4.14
CA SER A 20 -26.38 -17.89 2.80
C SER A 20 -25.58 -17.08 1.78
N PHE A 21 -25.06 -17.79 0.78
CA PHE A 21 -24.26 -17.24 -0.31
C PHE A 21 -25.00 -17.52 -1.63
N ASP A 22 -25.45 -16.45 -2.29
CA ASP A 22 -26.13 -16.51 -3.58
C ASP A 22 -25.14 -16.22 -4.71
N VAL A 23 -24.84 -17.26 -5.48
CA VAL A 23 -23.95 -17.24 -6.65
C VAL A 23 -24.73 -17.20 -7.98
N SER A 24 -26.06 -17.08 -7.93
CA SER A 24 -26.92 -17.33 -9.10
C SER A 24 -27.13 -16.12 -10.04
N GLY A 25 -26.55 -14.95 -9.76
CA GLY A 25 -26.90 -13.70 -10.45
C GLY A 25 -25.75 -12.76 -10.83
N GLY A 26 -24.49 -13.12 -10.54
CA GLY A 26 -23.34 -12.27 -10.86
C GLY A 26 -22.89 -12.40 -12.31
N LEU A 27 -22.62 -11.28 -12.98
CA LEU A 27 -21.79 -11.33 -14.20
C LEU A 27 -20.34 -11.60 -13.77
N THR A 28 -19.69 -12.59 -14.39
CA THR A 28 -18.25 -12.79 -14.24
C THR A 28 -17.51 -11.59 -14.82
N LEU A 29 -16.70 -10.93 -13.99
CA LEU A 29 -15.90 -9.77 -14.34
C LEU A 29 -14.43 -10.20 -14.51
N ILE A 30 -13.80 -9.71 -15.57
CA ILE A 30 -12.38 -9.96 -15.82
C ILE A 30 -11.56 -9.15 -14.82
N GLY A 31 -10.54 -9.78 -14.23
CA GLY A 31 -9.65 -9.16 -13.24
C GLY A 31 -9.83 -9.72 -11.83
N PRO A 32 -8.85 -9.49 -10.94
CA PRO A 32 -8.85 -10.08 -9.60
C PRO A 32 -9.88 -9.40 -8.70
N ALA A 33 -10.44 -10.14 -7.74
CA ALA A 33 -11.47 -9.63 -6.84
C ALA A 33 -11.06 -8.38 -6.04
N VAL A 34 -9.74 -8.19 -5.84
CA VAL A 34 -9.18 -7.00 -5.18
C VAL A 34 -9.53 -5.69 -5.91
N THR A 35 -9.81 -5.73 -7.22
CA THR A 35 -10.24 -4.56 -7.99
C THR A 35 -11.68 -4.11 -7.69
N ALA A 36 -12.45 -4.92 -6.96
CA ALA A 36 -13.85 -4.66 -6.67
C ALA A 36 -14.09 -4.14 -5.25
N TRP A 37 -13.04 -3.81 -4.49
CA TRP A 37 -13.18 -3.32 -3.11
C TRP A 37 -13.74 -1.88 -3.08
N PRO A 38 -14.96 -1.65 -2.56
CA PRO A 38 -15.59 -0.33 -2.66
C PRO A 38 -14.85 0.78 -1.88
N GLY A 39 -14.55 1.87 -2.58
CA GLY A 39 -13.87 3.04 -2.05
C GLY A 39 -12.36 2.90 -1.92
N ALA A 40 -11.77 1.79 -2.40
CA ALA A 40 -10.33 1.63 -2.45
C ALA A 40 -9.76 2.18 -3.76
N GLN A 41 -8.58 2.81 -3.68
CA GLN A 41 -7.72 3.02 -4.84
C GLN A 41 -7.00 1.72 -5.16
N VAL A 42 -6.97 1.33 -6.43
CA VAL A 42 -6.33 0.09 -6.87
C VAL A 42 -5.24 0.39 -7.89
N VAL A 43 -4.02 -0.04 -7.59
CA VAL A 43 -2.85 0.09 -8.46
C VAL A 43 -2.33 -1.30 -8.82
N MET A 44 -1.96 -1.47 -10.09
CA MET A 44 -1.22 -2.64 -10.57
C MET A 44 0.25 -2.26 -10.67
N VAL A 45 1.09 -3.04 -9.98
CA VAL A 45 2.53 -2.83 -9.84
C VAL A 45 3.24 -3.92 -10.63
N PRO A 46 3.97 -3.58 -11.71
CA PRO A 46 4.85 -4.55 -12.35
C PRO A 46 6.02 -4.89 -11.42
N GLY A 47 6.45 -6.15 -11.41
CA GLY A 47 7.71 -6.55 -10.79
C GLY A 47 8.91 -5.95 -11.54
N ASP A 48 10.10 -6.07 -10.94
CA ASP A 48 11.36 -5.71 -11.57
C ASP A 48 12.31 -6.92 -11.48
N PRO A 49 12.75 -7.51 -12.61
CA PRO A 49 12.48 -7.10 -13.99
C PRO A 49 11.00 -7.20 -14.38
N VAL A 50 10.56 -6.40 -15.35
CA VAL A 50 9.14 -6.25 -15.74
C VAL A 50 8.47 -7.58 -16.13
N ASP A 51 9.26 -8.58 -16.54
CA ASP A 51 8.80 -9.92 -16.87
C ASP A 51 8.60 -10.86 -15.66
N ASP A 52 8.96 -10.44 -14.44
CA ASP A 52 8.76 -11.22 -13.21
C ASP A 52 7.27 -11.37 -12.84
N GLY A 53 6.40 -10.47 -13.32
CA GLY A 53 4.96 -10.52 -13.12
C GLY A 53 4.41 -9.27 -12.44
N ARG A 54 3.27 -9.38 -11.76
CA ARG A 54 2.52 -8.24 -11.23
C ARG A 54 1.92 -8.51 -9.87
N VAL A 55 1.81 -7.44 -9.09
CA VAL A 55 1.06 -7.36 -7.83
C VAL A 55 -0.02 -6.29 -7.98
N PHE A 56 -1.16 -6.47 -7.33
CA PHE A 56 -2.18 -5.45 -7.19
C PHE A 56 -2.21 -4.99 -5.74
N ILE A 57 -2.24 -3.68 -5.52
CA ILE A 57 -2.48 -3.11 -4.19
C ILE A 57 -3.81 -2.37 -4.25
N ALA A 58 -4.76 -2.77 -3.43
CA ALA A 58 -5.91 -1.94 -3.12
C ALA A 58 -5.68 -1.26 -1.76
N SER A 59 -5.87 0.05 -1.69
CA SER A 59 -5.61 0.88 -0.52
C SER A 59 -6.81 1.74 -0.19
N LYS A 60 -7.12 1.88 1.09
CA LYS A 60 -8.29 2.63 1.57
C LYS A 60 -7.99 3.31 2.89
N ALA A 61 -8.46 4.55 3.02
CA ALA A 61 -8.50 5.27 4.29
C ALA A 61 -9.93 5.45 4.78
N THR A 62 -10.16 5.23 6.08
CA THR A 62 -11.44 5.44 6.74
C THR A 62 -11.27 6.39 7.92
N ASP A 63 -12.04 7.48 7.94
CA ASP A 63 -12.05 8.43 9.05
C ASP A 63 -12.62 7.77 10.31
N LEU A 64 -11.84 7.72 11.39
CA LEU A 64 -12.28 7.23 12.71
C LEU A 64 -12.75 8.36 13.63
N GLY A 65 -12.66 9.61 13.19
CA GLY A 65 -12.92 10.81 13.96
C GLY A 65 -11.68 11.29 14.74
N GLY A 66 -11.71 12.54 15.17
CA GLY A 66 -10.64 13.12 16.00
C GLY A 66 -9.30 13.29 15.27
N GLY A 67 -9.30 13.29 13.93
CA GLY A 67 -8.08 13.39 13.12
C GLY A 67 -7.34 12.07 12.94
N VAL A 68 -7.91 10.95 13.41
CA VAL A 68 -7.33 9.61 13.26
C VAL A 68 -7.99 8.89 12.09
N TRP A 69 -7.17 8.25 11.27
CA TRP A 69 -7.59 7.51 10.08
C TRP A 69 -7.10 6.07 10.15
N ARG A 70 -7.98 5.14 9.77
CA ARG A 70 -7.67 3.73 9.53
C ARG A 70 -7.20 3.56 8.09
N TYR A 71 -5.96 3.13 7.90
CA TYR A 71 -5.41 2.76 6.61
C TYR A 71 -5.44 1.24 6.47
N GLU A 72 -6.00 0.75 5.37
CA GLU A 72 -6.13 -0.67 5.06
C GLU A 72 -5.62 -0.94 3.65
N TYR A 73 -4.84 -2.02 3.51
CA TYR A 73 -4.21 -2.43 2.27
C TYR A 73 -4.50 -3.90 2.01
N ALA A 74 -4.90 -4.23 0.79
CA ALA A 74 -4.98 -5.60 0.29
C ALA A 74 -3.96 -5.76 -0.84
N VAL A 75 -2.91 -6.54 -0.60
CA VAL A 75 -1.84 -6.82 -1.55
C VAL A 75 -2.07 -8.21 -2.14
N TYR A 76 -2.38 -8.26 -3.43
CA TYR A 76 -2.66 -9.49 -4.17
C TYR A 76 -1.54 -9.77 -5.17
N ASN A 77 -0.85 -10.88 -5.00
CA ASN A 77 0.15 -11.32 -5.98
C ASN A 77 -0.56 -12.02 -7.14
N HIS A 78 -0.69 -11.33 -8.29
CA HIS A 78 -1.37 -11.87 -9.46
C HIS A 78 -0.50 -12.84 -10.24
N ASP A 79 0.79 -12.56 -10.40
CA ASP A 79 1.75 -13.44 -11.09
C ASP A 79 3.23 -13.13 -10.85
N MET A 80 3.59 -12.35 -9.82
CA MET A 80 4.98 -12.05 -9.49
C MET A 80 5.71 -13.30 -8.96
N ALA A 81 6.64 -13.84 -9.76
CA ALA A 81 7.34 -15.08 -9.45
C ALA A 81 8.32 -14.91 -8.27
N ALA A 82 8.93 -13.74 -8.12
CA ALA A 82 9.75 -13.42 -6.97
C ALA A 82 8.98 -13.41 -5.64
N ALA A 83 7.65 -13.38 -5.66
CA ALA A 83 6.78 -13.26 -4.47
C ALA A 83 7.10 -12.04 -3.59
N VAL A 84 6.23 -11.68 -2.63
CA VAL A 84 6.49 -10.52 -1.75
C VAL A 84 6.98 -11.00 -0.39
N GLY A 85 8.11 -10.46 0.06
CA GLY A 85 8.71 -10.73 1.37
C GLY A 85 8.53 -9.59 2.37
N ALA A 86 8.34 -8.36 1.88
CA ALA A 86 8.02 -7.22 2.73
C ALA A 86 7.11 -6.19 2.03
N PHE A 87 6.35 -5.47 2.83
CA PHE A 87 5.49 -4.36 2.39
C PHE A 87 5.70 -3.18 3.32
N GLY A 88 6.00 -2.01 2.76
CA GLY A 88 6.26 -0.78 3.51
C GLY A 88 5.31 0.34 3.12
N VAL A 89 4.75 1.03 4.10
CA VAL A 89 3.97 2.25 3.89
C VAL A 89 4.67 3.39 4.62
N PRO A 90 5.09 4.46 3.91
CA PRO A 90 5.77 5.56 4.55
C PRO A 90 4.79 6.35 5.44
N VAL A 91 5.31 6.78 6.58
CA VAL A 91 4.57 7.61 7.54
C VAL A 91 5.60 8.49 8.25
N SER A 92 5.45 9.82 8.19
CA SER A 92 6.35 10.76 8.86
C SER A 92 6.57 10.39 10.34
N PRO A 93 7.80 10.47 10.87
CA PRO A 93 8.08 10.14 12.27
C PRO A 93 7.38 11.07 13.27
N ALA A 94 6.91 12.24 12.82
CA ALA A 94 6.10 13.16 13.62
C ALA A 94 4.67 12.64 13.89
N ARG A 95 4.22 11.61 13.15
CA ARG A 95 2.88 11.03 13.27
C ARG A 95 2.85 9.86 14.24
N THR A 96 1.76 9.80 15.00
CA THR A 96 1.40 8.68 15.86
C THR A 96 0.82 7.56 15.01
N VAL A 97 1.39 6.37 15.14
CA VAL A 97 0.87 5.13 14.55
C VAL A 97 0.41 4.19 15.66
N THR A 98 -0.80 3.64 15.53
CA THR A 98 -1.35 2.63 16.44
C THR A 98 -2.09 1.55 15.66
N GLY A 99 -2.60 0.52 16.34
CA GLY A 99 -3.50 -0.47 15.73
C GLY A 99 -2.90 -1.26 14.56
N VAL A 100 -1.56 -1.35 14.48
CA VAL A 100 -0.84 -2.05 13.41
C VAL A 100 -1.26 -3.52 13.43
N GLY A 101 -1.59 -4.06 12.26
CA GLY A 101 -1.96 -5.45 12.14
C GLY A 101 -1.87 -5.98 10.73
N PHE A 102 -2.00 -7.30 10.66
CA PHE A 102 -1.74 -8.10 9.48
C PHE A 102 -2.63 -9.35 9.48
N HIS A 103 -3.06 -9.77 8.30
CA HIS A 103 -3.72 -11.05 8.09
C HIS A 103 -3.29 -11.69 6.76
N ALA A 104 -2.90 -12.95 6.82
CA ALA A 104 -2.53 -13.76 5.66
C ALA A 104 -3.50 -14.92 5.43
N VAL A 105 -3.72 -15.25 4.16
CA VAL A 105 -4.25 -16.55 3.78
C VAL A 105 -3.25 -17.62 4.19
N ARG A 106 -3.74 -18.71 4.77
CA ARG A 106 -2.88 -19.80 5.23
C ARG A 106 -2.41 -20.67 4.07
N SER A 107 -1.12 -20.97 4.04
CA SER A 107 -0.54 -22.05 3.25
C SER A 107 -1.04 -23.40 3.79
N HIS A 108 -1.44 -24.29 2.88
CA HIS A 108 -1.86 -25.66 3.17
C HIS A 108 -1.24 -26.60 2.13
N ASP A 109 -0.68 -27.73 2.57
CA ASP A 109 0.03 -28.71 1.72
C ASP A 109 1.23 -28.16 0.92
N GLU A 110 1.79 -27.02 1.33
CA GLU A 110 3.02 -26.43 0.78
C GLU A 110 4.07 -26.25 1.89
N PRO A 111 5.38 -26.24 1.57
CA PRO A 111 6.46 -26.16 2.56
C PRO A 111 6.67 -24.76 3.15
N PHE A 112 5.68 -23.87 3.05
CA PHE A 112 5.74 -22.50 3.55
C PHE A 112 5.10 -22.39 4.94
N SER A 113 5.77 -21.64 5.81
CA SER A 113 5.31 -21.30 7.16
C SER A 113 3.99 -20.50 7.10
N ASN A 114 3.24 -20.54 8.20
CA ASN A 114 2.07 -19.70 8.43
C ASN A 114 2.31 -18.68 9.55
N GLU A 115 3.58 -18.47 9.92
CA GLU A 115 3.97 -17.47 10.90
C GLU A 115 3.56 -16.05 10.45
N GLN A 116 3.17 -15.23 11.42
CA GLN A 116 2.78 -13.85 11.14
C GLN A 116 3.99 -13.05 10.64
N TRP A 117 3.73 -12.11 9.73
CA TRP A 117 4.73 -11.10 9.41
C TRP A 117 4.98 -10.24 10.64
N VAL A 118 6.25 -9.91 10.85
CA VAL A 118 6.65 -8.97 11.89
C VAL A 118 6.35 -7.57 11.39
N ASP A 119 5.61 -6.81 12.18
CA ASP A 119 5.42 -5.38 11.97
C ASP A 119 6.47 -4.55 12.73
N MET A 120 6.90 -3.44 12.13
CA MET A 120 7.85 -2.52 12.73
C MET A 120 7.51 -1.08 12.32
N ARG A 121 7.42 -0.20 13.31
CA ARG A 121 7.44 1.26 13.11
C ARG A 121 8.89 1.73 13.03
N THR A 122 9.29 2.28 11.89
CA THR A 122 10.60 2.93 11.67
C THR A 122 10.44 4.45 11.58
N SER A 123 11.54 5.18 11.43
CA SER A 123 11.50 6.61 11.10
C SER A 123 10.91 6.89 9.71
N GLU A 124 10.90 5.90 8.82
CA GLU A 124 10.42 6.05 7.44
C GLU A 124 8.95 5.68 7.29
N GLY A 125 8.44 4.74 8.10
CA GLY A 125 7.08 4.23 7.92
C GLY A 125 6.71 3.07 8.82
N VAL A 126 5.70 2.33 8.38
CA VAL A 126 5.31 1.03 8.92
C VAL A 126 5.74 -0.03 7.92
N LEU A 127 6.53 -1.00 8.40
CA LEU A 127 7.04 -2.12 7.61
C LEU A 127 6.44 -3.41 8.16
N TRP A 128 5.95 -4.28 7.27
CA TRP A 128 5.68 -5.68 7.58
C TRP A 128 6.61 -6.56 6.76
N SER A 129 7.18 -7.58 7.37
CA SER A 129 8.07 -8.51 6.68
C SER A 129 8.02 -9.92 7.26
N THR A 130 8.31 -10.91 6.41
CA THR A 130 8.67 -12.26 6.85
C THR A 130 10.19 -12.42 6.89
N ASP A 131 10.70 -13.57 7.34
CA ASP A 131 12.13 -13.86 7.31
C ASP A 131 12.69 -13.75 5.88
N LEU A 132 13.95 -13.34 5.75
CA LEU A 132 14.64 -13.33 4.46
C LEU A 132 14.80 -14.75 3.90
N PHE A 133 14.71 -14.91 2.57
CA PHE A 133 14.84 -16.21 1.91
C PHE A 133 16.15 -16.95 2.26
N ASP A 134 17.28 -16.23 2.31
CA ASP A 134 18.59 -16.83 2.65
C ASP A 134 18.67 -17.34 4.10
N VAL A 135 17.80 -16.86 4.99
CA VAL A 135 17.71 -17.29 6.39
C VAL A 135 16.70 -18.43 6.52
N ASN A 136 15.53 -18.28 5.92
CA ASN A 136 14.44 -19.24 6.00
C ASN A 136 13.74 -19.35 4.63
N PRO A 137 14.13 -20.30 3.77
CA PRO A 137 13.49 -20.53 2.46
C PRO A 137 12.03 -21.01 2.54
N GLY A 138 11.57 -21.42 3.73
CA GLY A 138 10.22 -21.86 4.03
C GLY A 138 9.44 -20.83 4.86
N ALA A 139 9.80 -19.55 4.78
CA ALA A 139 9.08 -18.47 5.44
C ALA A 139 7.65 -18.31 4.88
N ASN A 140 6.96 -17.24 5.24
CA ASN A 140 5.58 -17.00 4.82
C ASN A 140 5.47 -15.88 3.76
N PRO A 141 6.04 -16.00 2.55
CA PRO A 141 5.94 -14.93 1.55
C PRO A 141 4.53 -14.84 0.93
N LEU A 142 4.15 -13.67 0.41
CA LEU A 142 2.93 -13.53 -0.40
C LEU A 142 3.12 -14.23 -1.75
N ARG A 143 2.64 -15.47 -1.81
CA ARG A 143 2.75 -16.36 -2.98
C ARG A 143 1.74 -15.99 -4.07
N TRP A 144 2.05 -16.43 -5.28
CA TRP A 144 1.19 -16.28 -6.45
C TRP A 144 -0.25 -16.73 -6.16
N GLY A 145 -1.21 -15.90 -6.54
CA GLY A 145 -2.64 -16.20 -6.45
C GLY A 145 -3.24 -15.97 -5.07
N THR A 146 -2.48 -15.42 -4.12
CA THR A 146 -2.95 -15.14 -2.75
C THR A 146 -2.96 -13.64 -2.44
N THR A 147 -3.73 -13.26 -1.42
CA THR A 147 -3.88 -11.87 -0.95
C THR A 147 -3.57 -11.80 0.53
N TYR A 148 -2.71 -10.87 0.94
CA TYR A 148 -2.51 -10.50 2.34
C TYR A 148 -3.10 -9.12 2.60
N THR A 149 -3.55 -8.88 3.83
CA THR A 149 -4.07 -7.60 4.27
C THR A 149 -3.25 -7.01 5.41
N PHE A 150 -3.05 -5.70 5.34
CA PHE A 150 -2.25 -4.92 6.29
C PHE A 150 -3.07 -3.70 6.71
N TRP A 151 -2.92 -3.27 7.94
CA TRP A 151 -3.60 -2.07 8.40
C TRP A 151 -2.89 -1.41 9.57
N PHE A 152 -3.19 -0.14 9.77
CA PHE A 152 -2.83 0.64 10.95
C PHE A 152 -3.71 1.88 11.07
N ASP A 153 -3.67 2.52 12.23
CA ASP A 153 -4.28 3.82 12.48
C ASP A 153 -3.18 4.89 12.56
N ALA A 154 -3.41 6.05 11.96
CA ALA A 154 -2.51 7.20 12.09
C ALA A 154 -3.25 8.53 12.27
N ASP A 155 -2.62 9.47 12.97
CA ASP A 155 -3.09 10.86 13.18
C ASP A 155 -2.72 11.80 12.02
N ALA A 156 -2.86 11.29 10.80
CA ALA A 156 -2.59 12.00 9.55
C ALA A 156 -3.74 11.78 8.59
N ALA A 157 -4.17 12.84 7.91
CA ALA A 157 -5.18 12.75 6.86
C ALA A 157 -4.66 11.95 5.65
N PRO A 158 -5.55 11.31 4.88
CA PRO A 158 -5.13 10.50 3.76
C PRO A 158 -4.71 11.34 2.57
N GLY A 159 -3.66 10.87 1.91
CA GLY A 159 -3.22 11.34 0.61
C GLY A 159 -2.47 10.24 -0.14
N GLU A 160 -1.75 10.60 -1.19
CA GLU A 160 -0.96 9.62 -1.95
C GLU A 160 0.46 9.51 -1.41
N VAL A 161 0.88 8.28 -1.12
CA VAL A 161 2.25 7.98 -0.68
C VAL A 161 2.86 6.87 -1.53
N SER A 162 4.19 6.80 -1.57
CA SER A 162 4.91 5.75 -2.29
C SER A 162 5.20 4.55 -1.38
N ALA A 163 4.33 3.54 -1.40
CA ALA A 163 4.56 2.28 -0.69
C ALA A 163 5.58 1.39 -1.42
N THR A 164 6.30 0.55 -0.68
CA THR A 164 7.32 -0.36 -1.21
C THR A 164 6.87 -1.82 -1.12
N ILE A 165 7.28 -2.60 -2.12
CA ILE A 165 7.13 -4.06 -2.18
C ILE A 165 8.54 -4.63 -2.39
N ASP A 166 9.00 -5.43 -1.43
CA ASP A 166 10.28 -6.10 -1.54
C ASP A 166 10.08 -7.59 -1.92
N PRO A 167 10.83 -8.09 -2.89
CA PRO A 167 10.73 -9.46 -3.35
C PRO A 167 11.24 -10.44 -2.28
N TYR A 168 10.65 -11.63 -2.22
CA TYR A 168 11.10 -12.68 -1.32
C TYR A 168 12.18 -13.56 -1.95
N PHE A 169 11.92 -14.10 -3.14
CA PHE A 169 12.87 -14.93 -3.86
C PHE A 169 13.93 -14.07 -4.55
N PRO A 170 15.17 -14.57 -4.65
CA PRO A 170 16.23 -13.88 -5.36
C PRO A 170 15.88 -13.69 -6.84
N GLY A 171 16.35 -12.57 -7.41
CA GLY A 171 16.17 -12.25 -8.82
C GLY A 171 15.11 -11.17 -9.09
N GLY A 172 14.26 -10.86 -8.12
CA GLY A 172 13.45 -9.64 -8.12
C GLY A 172 14.20 -8.46 -7.50
N SER A 173 13.77 -7.24 -7.84
CA SER A 173 14.16 -5.99 -7.18
C SER A 173 12.95 -5.35 -6.49
N ALA A 174 13.22 -4.49 -5.49
CA ALA A 174 12.18 -3.73 -4.81
C ALA A 174 11.47 -2.80 -5.80
N VAL A 175 10.14 -2.71 -5.67
CA VAL A 175 9.30 -1.84 -6.50
C VAL A 175 8.44 -0.94 -5.62
N SER A 176 8.04 0.20 -6.17
CA SER A 176 7.24 1.19 -5.46
C SER A 176 5.92 1.46 -6.18
N ALA A 177 4.90 1.86 -5.41
CA ALA A 177 3.58 2.19 -5.95
C ALA A 177 2.91 3.33 -5.18
N ARG A 178 2.20 4.20 -5.90
CA ARG A 178 1.32 5.21 -5.31
C ARG A 178 0.07 4.53 -4.74
N VAL A 179 -0.15 4.73 -3.45
CA VAL A 179 -1.29 4.19 -2.70
C VAL A 179 -1.87 5.26 -1.79
N VAL A 180 -3.12 5.08 -1.35
CA VAL A 180 -3.69 5.89 -0.27
C VAL A 180 -2.95 5.55 1.02
N GLY A 181 -2.31 6.54 1.62
CA GLY A 181 -1.63 6.41 2.91
C GLY A 181 -1.69 7.69 3.72
N PRO A 182 -1.13 7.69 4.93
CA PRO A 182 -1.01 8.89 5.75
C PRO A 182 -0.03 9.83 5.07
N GLU A 183 -0.56 10.81 4.35
CA GLU A 183 0.28 11.85 3.80
C GLU A 183 0.96 12.53 5.00
N GLY A 184 2.29 12.59 4.96
CA GLY A 184 3.00 13.60 5.71
C GLY A 184 2.47 14.98 5.29
N CYS A 185 2.85 16.03 6.00
CA CYS A 185 2.65 17.34 5.40
C CYS A 185 3.33 17.36 4.02
N ALA A 186 2.59 17.47 2.91
CA ALA A 186 3.16 17.52 1.56
C ALA A 186 4.15 18.68 1.37
N ALA A 187 4.11 19.64 2.31
CA ALA A 187 5.02 20.76 2.37
C ALA A 187 6.24 20.54 3.27
N ASP A 188 6.32 19.44 4.03
CA ASP A 188 7.51 19.02 4.79
C ASP A 188 8.34 18.08 3.90
N ILE A 189 9.17 18.64 3.03
CA ILE A 189 9.88 17.90 1.97
C ILE A 189 11.11 17.17 2.54
N ASN A 190 11.72 17.70 3.59
CA ASN A 190 12.88 17.08 4.22
C ASN A 190 12.48 16.08 5.34
N HIS A 191 11.18 16.00 5.65
CA HIS A 191 10.57 15.14 6.67
C HIS A 191 11.12 15.37 8.08
N ASP A 192 11.50 16.61 8.42
CA ASP A 192 12.01 16.97 9.74
C ASP A 192 10.89 17.41 10.72
N GLY A 193 9.66 17.53 10.23
CA GLY A 193 8.48 17.93 11.00
C GLY A 193 8.38 19.44 11.23
N VAL A 194 9.16 20.26 10.52
CA VAL A 194 9.17 21.72 10.63
C VAL A 194 9.04 22.35 9.25
N LEU A 195 7.94 23.06 9.00
CA LEU A 195 7.77 23.81 7.76
C LEU A 195 8.63 25.06 7.73
N ASP A 196 9.73 25.01 6.99
CA ASP A 196 10.67 26.12 6.87
C ASP A 196 11.27 26.29 5.46
N LEU A 197 12.36 27.05 5.36
CA LEU A 197 12.99 27.34 4.07
C LEU A 197 13.66 26.10 3.46
N ALA A 198 14.04 25.10 4.27
CA ALA A 198 14.60 23.83 3.81
C ALA A 198 13.59 23.07 2.96
N ASP A 199 12.30 23.10 3.30
CA ASP A 199 11.27 22.46 2.50
C ASP A 199 11.04 23.15 1.17
N VAL A 200 11.01 24.48 1.19
CA VAL A 200 10.86 25.27 -0.04
C VAL A 200 12.05 25.00 -0.98
N GLN A 201 13.26 24.94 -0.43
CA GLN A 201 14.46 24.59 -1.21
C GLN A 201 14.42 23.15 -1.71
N GLY A 202 13.97 22.21 -0.88
CA GLY A 202 13.79 20.81 -1.22
C GLY A 202 12.78 20.63 -2.36
N PHE A 203 11.60 21.25 -2.27
CA PHE A 203 10.58 21.20 -3.30
C PHE A 203 11.10 21.75 -4.63
N ILE A 204 11.74 22.92 -4.62
CA ILE A 204 12.29 23.52 -5.85
C ILE A 204 13.34 22.60 -6.49
N ALA A 205 14.23 22.01 -5.69
CA ALA A 205 15.24 21.09 -6.20
C ALA A 205 14.60 19.85 -6.84
N ALA A 206 13.66 19.23 -6.12
CA ALA A 206 12.92 18.05 -6.57
C ALA A 206 12.09 18.32 -7.84
N PHE A 207 11.39 19.45 -7.90
CA PHE A 207 10.57 19.86 -9.05
C PHE A 207 11.43 20.05 -10.31
N VAL A 208 12.62 20.65 -10.17
CA VAL A 208 13.56 20.85 -11.29
C VAL A 208 14.14 19.52 -11.78
N THR A 209 14.41 18.57 -10.88
CA THR A 209 14.93 17.24 -11.23
C THR A 209 13.85 16.23 -11.59
N GLN A 210 12.57 16.63 -11.58
CA GLN A 210 11.43 15.73 -11.77
C GLN A 210 11.47 14.54 -10.81
N ASP A 211 11.86 14.80 -9.56
CA ASP A 211 11.83 13.81 -8.49
C ASP A 211 10.38 13.58 -8.06
N PRO A 212 9.89 12.33 -7.99
CA PRO A 212 8.52 12.01 -7.58
C PRO A 212 8.05 12.65 -6.27
N VAL A 213 8.94 13.09 -5.38
CA VAL A 213 8.52 13.82 -4.15
C VAL A 213 7.89 15.19 -4.45
N ALA A 214 8.12 15.77 -5.62
CA ALA A 214 7.53 17.05 -6.04
C ALA A 214 6.30 16.91 -6.97
N ASP A 215 5.86 15.69 -7.26
CA ASP A 215 4.65 15.36 -8.04
C ASP A 215 3.47 15.17 -7.07
N LEU A 216 2.95 16.30 -6.58
CA LEU A 216 2.00 16.41 -5.47
C LEU A 216 0.54 16.49 -5.94
N ALA A 217 0.28 16.66 -7.24
CA ALA A 217 -1.07 16.82 -7.76
C ALA A 217 -1.30 16.00 -9.04
N PRO A 218 -2.53 15.48 -9.26
CA PRO A 218 -2.87 14.90 -10.55
C PRO A 218 -2.80 15.94 -11.69
N PRO A 219 -2.36 15.56 -12.90
CA PRO A 219 -2.00 14.20 -13.31
C PRO A 219 -0.58 13.78 -12.91
N PHE A 220 -0.47 12.73 -12.09
CA PHE A 220 0.83 12.23 -11.62
C PHE A 220 1.76 11.77 -12.76
N GLY A 221 3.05 11.99 -12.58
CA GLY A 221 4.09 11.86 -13.60
C GLY A 221 4.25 13.11 -14.48
N VAL A 222 3.55 14.20 -14.16
CA VAL A 222 3.61 15.48 -14.87
C VAL A 222 3.83 16.60 -13.87
N PHE A 223 5.06 17.13 -13.85
CA PHE A 223 5.46 18.23 -12.98
C PHE A 223 4.95 19.57 -13.54
N ASP A 224 3.87 20.10 -12.97
CA ASP A 224 3.19 21.29 -13.47
C ASP A 224 2.76 22.27 -12.36
N LEU A 225 1.89 23.24 -12.72
CA LEU A 225 1.43 24.27 -11.80
C LEU A 225 0.53 23.72 -10.68
N GLY A 226 -0.09 22.55 -10.90
CA GLY A 226 -0.88 21.84 -9.91
C GLY A 226 -0.05 21.42 -8.70
N ASP A 227 1.15 20.87 -8.93
CA ASP A 227 2.06 20.50 -7.84
C ASP A 227 2.50 21.71 -7.02
N LEU A 228 2.82 22.80 -7.70
CA LEU A 228 3.19 24.07 -7.06
C LEU A 228 2.05 24.61 -6.19
N GLN A 229 0.81 24.55 -6.68
CA GLN A 229 -0.36 24.97 -5.94
C GLN A 229 -0.61 24.08 -4.72
N MET A 230 -0.43 22.77 -4.86
CA MET A 230 -0.55 21.83 -3.74
C MET A 230 0.51 22.09 -2.68
N PHE A 231 1.78 22.28 -3.06
CA PHE A 231 2.85 22.62 -2.13
C PHE A 231 2.53 23.91 -1.35
N ILE A 232 2.17 24.99 -2.04
CA ILE A 232 1.87 26.29 -1.40
C ILE A 232 0.64 26.18 -0.47
N ALA A 233 -0.39 25.45 -0.89
CA ALA A 233 -1.59 25.25 -0.08
C ALA A 233 -1.26 24.48 1.20
N SER A 234 -0.49 23.40 1.10
CA SER A 234 -0.05 22.59 2.25
C SER A 234 0.87 23.38 3.18
N PHE A 235 1.80 24.17 2.64
CA PHE A 235 2.71 25.01 3.41
C PHE A 235 1.96 26.09 4.19
N ALA A 236 1.00 26.76 3.54
CA ALA A 236 0.17 27.79 4.17
C ALA A 236 -0.84 27.23 5.19
N ALA A 237 -1.31 26.00 4.99
CA ALA A 237 -2.19 25.32 5.93
C ALA A 237 -1.49 24.93 7.23
N GLY A 238 -0.15 24.90 7.23
CA GLY A 238 0.64 24.60 8.42
C GLY A 238 0.48 23.15 8.90
N CYS A 239 0.24 22.21 7.97
CA CYS A 239 0.15 20.80 8.31
C CYS A 239 1.42 20.40 9.10
N PRO A 240 1.29 19.89 10.34
CA PRO A 240 2.44 19.39 11.10
C PRO A 240 2.94 18.06 10.54
#